data_AF-A0A9Y3RYW0-F1
#
_entry.id   AF-A0A9Y3RYW0-F1
#
_cell.length_a   1.000
_cell.length_b   1.000
_cell.length_c   1.000
_cell.angle_alpha   90.00
_cell.angle_beta   90.00
_cell.angle_gamma   90.00
#
_symmetry.space_group_name_H-M   'P 1'
#
loop_
_entity.id
_entity.type
_entity.pdbx_description
1 polymer ?
#
loop_
_entity_poly.entity_id
_entity_poly.type
_entity_poly.pdbx_seq_one_letter_code
_entity_poly.pdbx_strand_id
1 'polypeptide(L)'
;MSRARQPPLVTGISPKEGAAWTKVTIRGENLGTGPADLIGLSICGHNCLLTAEWMSASKIVCRVGPAKDDKGEIIVTTKSGGLGTSTVSFKLIRPERIGILDQSAVWVDELTFRTDRNKGISPLSLRPSNPLGIDIDKGKITPKDLELTFPGMSADFTSENFSATWYLIENHAGSSFDQLKIAASNLKKQATKKNEGSLAYVKGGLSTFFEAQDALSAIHQKLESDGTEKVEGSMTQRLENILNRASNTADTLFQEVLGRKDKADSTRNALNVLQRFKFLFNLPLNIERNIQKVLNPVFRC
;
A
#
# COMPACT_ATOMS: atom_id res chain seq x y z
N MET A 1 -35.65 -25.23 14.13
CA MET A 1 -35.94 -24.28 13.04
C MET A 1 -35.78 -22.86 13.60
N SER A 2 -34.68 -22.18 13.29
CA SER A 2 -34.47 -20.80 13.73
C SER A 2 -35.47 -19.88 13.03
N ARG A 3 -36.31 -19.18 13.79
CA ARG A 3 -37.24 -18.16 13.26
C ARG A 3 -36.48 -17.24 12.31
N ALA A 4 -36.97 -17.10 11.08
CA ALA A 4 -36.50 -16.07 10.16
C ALA A 4 -36.69 -14.72 10.85
N ARG A 5 -35.58 -14.05 11.17
CA ARG A 5 -35.62 -12.72 11.77
C ARG A 5 -35.94 -11.71 10.69
N GLN A 6 -36.52 -10.59 11.11
CA GLN A 6 -36.79 -9.49 10.21
C GLN A 6 -35.50 -9.00 9.54
N PRO A 7 -35.57 -8.58 8.27
CA PRO A 7 -34.42 -8.08 7.56
C PRO A 7 -33.88 -6.79 8.20
N PRO A 8 -32.58 -6.51 8.07
CA PRO A 8 -32.01 -5.26 8.55
C PRO A 8 -32.66 -4.05 7.85
N LEU A 9 -33.12 -3.07 8.63
CA LEU A 9 -33.67 -1.84 8.10
C LEU A 9 -32.80 -0.66 8.53
N VAL A 10 -32.16 -0.01 7.57
CA VAL A 10 -31.37 1.20 7.83
C VAL A 10 -32.29 2.42 7.76
N THR A 11 -32.46 3.07 8.92
CA THR A 11 -33.33 4.25 9.08
C THR A 11 -32.55 5.57 9.10
N GLY A 12 -31.24 5.54 9.35
CA GLY A 12 -30.43 6.74 9.43
C GLY A 12 -28.94 6.51 9.21
N ILE A 13 -28.25 7.53 8.71
CA ILE A 13 -26.80 7.58 8.61
C ILE A 13 -26.29 8.95 9.04
N SER A 14 -25.21 9.00 9.81
CA SER A 14 -24.60 10.23 10.30
C SER A 14 -23.08 10.18 10.16
N PRO A 15 -22.45 11.12 9.44
CA PRO A 15 -23.08 12.18 8.65
C PRO A 15 -23.81 11.64 7.39
N LYS A 16 -24.76 12.42 6.85
CA LYS A 16 -25.51 12.08 5.63
C LYS A 16 -24.72 12.28 4.33
N GLU A 17 -23.63 13.04 4.43
CA GLU A 17 -22.74 13.38 3.34
C GLU A 17 -21.30 13.50 3.84
N GLY A 18 -20.33 13.24 2.98
CA GLY A 18 -18.90 13.33 3.33
C GLY A 18 -18.00 12.83 2.20
N ALA A 19 -16.71 13.11 2.33
CA ALA A 19 -15.68 12.64 1.40
C ALA A 19 -15.39 11.14 1.59
N ALA A 20 -14.62 10.55 0.67
CA ALA A 20 -14.10 9.20 0.82
C ALA A 20 -13.33 9.08 2.15
N TRP A 21 -13.43 7.91 2.79
CA TRP A 21 -12.85 7.56 4.08
C TRP A 21 -13.46 8.24 5.31
N THR A 22 -14.55 9.00 5.15
CA THR A 22 -15.31 9.56 6.28
C THR A 22 -15.86 8.45 7.17
N LYS A 23 -15.68 8.59 8.49
CA LYS A 23 -16.28 7.70 9.49
C LYS A 23 -17.77 8.01 9.61
N VAL A 24 -18.61 7.02 9.30
CA VAL A 24 -20.08 7.12 9.34
C VAL A 24 -20.66 6.17 10.36
N THR A 25 -21.76 6.60 10.98
CA THR A 25 -22.57 5.81 11.90
C THR A 25 -23.90 5.50 11.24
N ILE A 26 -24.15 4.23 11.01
CA ILE A 26 -25.40 3.70 10.48
C ILE A 26 -26.31 3.36 11.67
N ARG A 27 -27.56 3.83 11.61
CA ARG A 27 -28.61 3.55 12.59
C ARG A 27 -29.77 2.84 11.89
N GLY A 28 -30.38 1.90 12.60
CA GLY A 28 -31.42 1.07 12.03
C GLY A 28 -32.03 0.11 13.04
N GLU A 29 -32.76 -0.85 12.49
CA GLU A 29 -33.39 -1.94 13.23
C GLU A 29 -32.88 -3.27 12.67
N ASN A 30 -32.75 -4.28 13.54
CA ASN A 30 -32.33 -5.64 13.15
C ASN A 30 -30.98 -5.70 12.41
N LEU A 31 -30.02 -4.84 12.75
CA LEU A 31 -28.66 -4.81 12.17
C LEU A 31 -27.75 -5.97 12.62
N GLY A 32 -28.34 -7.11 12.98
CA GLY A 32 -27.67 -8.33 13.42
C GLY A 32 -27.64 -8.52 14.94
N THR A 33 -27.30 -9.73 15.38
CA THR A 33 -27.24 -10.11 16.80
C THR A 33 -25.84 -10.03 17.41
N GLY A 34 -24.83 -9.77 16.59
CA GLY A 34 -23.44 -9.66 17.00
C GLY A 34 -22.52 -9.41 15.80
N PRO A 35 -21.22 -9.17 16.02
CA PRO A 35 -20.28 -8.86 14.96
C PRO A 35 -20.14 -10.00 13.93
N ALA A 36 -20.23 -11.26 14.36
CA ALA A 36 -20.17 -12.42 13.47
C ALA A 36 -21.44 -12.62 12.62
N ASP A 37 -22.52 -11.89 12.91
CA ASP A 37 -23.78 -11.94 12.17
C ASP A 37 -23.78 -10.96 10.98
N LEU A 38 -22.90 -9.95 10.99
CA LEU A 38 -22.75 -8.99 9.90
C LEU A 38 -21.85 -9.60 8.80
N ILE A 39 -22.44 -9.98 7.66
CA ILE A 39 -21.73 -10.64 6.56
C ILE A 39 -21.47 -9.74 5.36
N GLY A 40 -22.18 -8.60 5.27
CA GLY A 40 -22.00 -7.65 4.18
C GLY A 40 -22.42 -6.26 4.58
N LEU A 41 -21.64 -5.26 4.17
CA LEU A 41 -21.99 -3.85 4.28
C LEU A 41 -21.54 -3.15 3.00
N SER A 42 -22.48 -2.53 2.29
CA SER A 42 -22.17 -1.73 1.10
C SER A 42 -22.77 -0.33 1.21
N ILE A 43 -21.97 0.67 0.83
CA ILE A 43 -22.38 2.07 0.77
C ILE A 43 -21.95 2.59 -0.60
N CYS A 44 -22.89 3.13 -1.37
CA CYS A 44 -22.63 3.65 -2.72
C CYS A 44 -21.94 2.64 -3.65
N GLY A 45 -22.27 1.36 -3.53
CA GLY A 45 -21.67 0.29 -4.33
C GLY A 45 -20.25 -0.13 -3.90
N HIS A 46 -19.69 0.46 -2.83
CA HIS A 46 -18.41 0.06 -2.26
C HIS A 46 -18.60 -0.88 -1.07
N ASN A 47 -17.79 -1.94 -0.98
CA ASN A 47 -17.82 -2.88 0.15
C ASN A 47 -17.08 -2.27 1.36
N CYS A 48 -17.83 -1.99 2.42
CA CYS A 48 -17.32 -1.38 3.65
C CYS A 48 -17.20 -2.38 4.82
N LEU A 49 -17.33 -3.69 4.56
CA LEU A 49 -17.31 -4.72 5.61
C LEU A 49 -16.00 -4.75 6.39
N LEU A 50 -14.86 -4.56 5.71
CA LEU A 50 -13.52 -4.57 6.34
C LEU A 50 -13.34 -3.48 7.41
N THR A 51 -14.05 -2.36 7.29
CA THR A 51 -13.99 -1.25 8.24
C THR A 51 -15.20 -1.18 9.16
N ALA A 52 -16.11 -2.16 9.07
CA ALA A 52 -17.36 -2.16 9.81
C ALA A 52 -17.16 -2.69 11.23
N GLU A 53 -17.50 -1.86 12.20
CA GLU A 53 -17.59 -2.17 13.62
C GLU A 53 -19.07 -2.25 14.01
N TRP A 54 -19.53 -3.47 14.30
CA TRP A 54 -20.87 -3.68 14.87
C TRP A 54 -20.88 -3.24 16.34
N MET A 55 -21.80 -2.35 16.70
CA MET A 55 -21.92 -1.83 18.08
C MET A 55 -23.15 -2.40 18.79
N SER A 56 -24.27 -2.48 18.09
CA SER A 56 -25.52 -3.03 18.61
C SER A 56 -26.45 -3.44 17.47
N ALA A 57 -27.57 -4.11 17.81
CA ALA A 57 -28.61 -4.46 16.85
C ALA A 57 -29.26 -3.25 16.14
N SER A 58 -28.93 -2.02 16.56
CA SER A 58 -29.42 -0.77 15.98
C SER A 58 -28.32 0.18 15.52
N LYS A 59 -27.04 -0.19 15.63
CA LYS A 59 -25.91 0.69 15.34
C LYS A 59 -24.70 -0.05 14.78
N ILE A 60 -24.21 0.42 13.63
CA ILE A 60 -22.95 0.00 13.01
C ILE A 60 -22.13 1.26 12.72
N VAL A 61 -20.82 1.18 12.87
CA VAL A 61 -19.89 2.26 12.55
C VAL A 61 -18.93 1.75 11.47
N CYS A 62 -18.70 2.50 10.41
CA CYS A 62 -17.77 2.10 9.36
C CYS A 62 -17.12 3.31 8.69
N ARG A 63 -16.17 3.09 7.79
CA ARG A 63 -15.63 4.13 6.91
C ARG A 63 -16.13 3.92 5.49
N VAL A 64 -16.62 4.99 4.86
CA VAL A 64 -17.10 4.95 3.48
C VAL A 64 -15.89 4.84 2.54
N GLY A 65 -15.85 3.85 1.66
CA GLY A 65 -14.77 3.72 0.68
C GLY A 65 -14.98 4.59 -0.56
N PRO A 66 -14.00 4.61 -1.49
CA PRO A 66 -14.13 5.31 -2.77
C PRO A 66 -15.22 4.64 -3.61
N ALA A 67 -16.33 5.35 -3.84
CA ALA A 67 -17.45 4.90 -4.65
C ALA A 67 -17.47 5.62 -6.01
N LYS A 68 -17.94 4.91 -7.04
CA LYS A 68 -18.13 5.47 -8.39
C LYS A 68 -19.30 6.45 -8.44
N ASP A 69 -20.36 6.17 -7.68
CA ASP A 69 -21.61 6.93 -7.71
C ASP A 69 -21.65 8.02 -6.62
N ASP A 70 -22.21 9.18 -6.99
CA ASP A 70 -22.33 10.36 -6.11
C ASP A 70 -23.36 10.18 -4.99
N LYS A 71 -24.37 9.34 -5.24
CA LYS A 71 -25.43 9.00 -4.30
C LYS A 71 -25.70 7.51 -4.41
N GLY A 72 -25.76 6.82 -3.28
CA GLY A 72 -26.09 5.40 -3.31
C GLY A 72 -26.74 4.91 -2.05
N GLU A 73 -27.32 3.72 -2.19
CA GLU A 73 -28.03 3.01 -1.13
C GLU A 73 -27.05 2.38 -0.13
N ILE A 74 -27.59 2.10 1.05
CA ILE A 74 -26.83 1.50 2.16
C ILE A 74 -27.40 0.10 2.38
N ILE A 75 -26.65 -0.91 1.96
CA ILE A 75 -27.09 -2.30 2.01
C ILE A 75 -26.35 -3.01 3.14
N VAL A 76 -27.09 -3.41 4.17
CA VAL A 76 -26.58 -4.21 5.30
C VAL A 76 -27.07 -5.63 5.10
N THR A 77 -26.16 -6.61 5.08
CA THR A 77 -26.50 -8.02 4.94
C THR A 77 -26.09 -8.75 6.21
N THR A 78 -27.06 -9.42 6.85
CA THR A 78 -26.83 -10.24 8.04
C THR A 78 -27.09 -11.71 7.75
N LYS A 79 -26.40 -12.59 8.49
CA LYS A 79 -26.61 -14.04 8.38
C LYS A 79 -27.98 -14.44 8.91
N SER A 80 -28.49 -13.74 9.93
CA SER A 80 -29.78 -14.04 10.57
C SER A 80 -31.00 -13.41 9.89
N GLY A 81 -30.86 -12.24 9.27
CA GLY A 81 -31.95 -11.46 8.67
C GLY A 81 -31.87 -11.29 7.15
N GLY A 82 -30.80 -11.74 6.51
CA GLY A 82 -30.63 -11.66 5.06
C GLY A 82 -30.27 -10.25 4.57
N LEU A 83 -30.70 -9.94 3.35
CA LEU A 83 -30.44 -8.64 2.70
C LEU A 83 -31.32 -7.55 3.31
N GLY A 84 -30.68 -6.50 3.82
CA GLY A 84 -31.35 -5.35 4.38
C GLY A 84 -31.66 -4.26 3.35
N THR A 85 -32.59 -3.38 3.72
CA THR A 85 -33.04 -2.24 2.92
C THR A 85 -32.71 -0.93 3.63
N SER A 86 -32.44 0.13 2.87
CA SER A 86 -32.26 1.48 3.42
C SER A 86 -33.35 2.43 2.98
N THR A 87 -33.89 3.21 3.91
CA THR A 87 -34.75 4.37 3.58
C THR A 87 -33.95 5.66 3.35
N VAL A 88 -32.65 5.62 3.67
CA VAL A 88 -31.73 6.75 3.56
C VAL A 88 -30.57 6.40 2.64
N SER A 89 -30.07 7.42 1.93
CA SER A 89 -28.92 7.31 1.04
C SER A 89 -27.76 8.15 1.57
N PHE A 90 -26.53 7.69 1.35
CA PHE A 90 -25.34 8.51 1.59
C PHE A 90 -24.98 9.29 0.32
N LYS A 91 -24.64 10.57 0.48
CA LYS A 91 -24.11 11.39 -0.62
C LYS A 91 -22.58 11.47 -0.48
N LEU A 92 -21.86 10.83 -1.40
CA LEU A 92 -20.42 10.98 -1.45
C LEU A 92 -20.12 12.37 -2.04
N ILE A 93 -19.53 13.23 -1.22
CA ILE A 93 -18.98 14.49 -1.70
C ILE A 93 -17.66 14.11 -2.36
N ARG A 94 -17.65 14.02 -3.70
CA ARG A 94 -16.37 14.12 -4.39
C ARG A 94 -15.77 15.46 -3.98
N PRO A 95 -14.51 15.52 -3.53
CA PRO A 95 -13.85 16.79 -3.36
C PRO A 95 -14.05 17.54 -4.67
N GLU A 96 -14.75 18.67 -4.59
CA GLU A 96 -14.86 19.58 -5.72
C GLU A 96 -13.43 19.86 -6.16
N ARG A 97 -13.18 19.98 -7.47
CA ARG A 97 -11.89 20.50 -7.91
C ARG A 97 -11.83 21.94 -7.40
N ILE A 98 -11.29 22.12 -6.19
CA ILE A 98 -11.12 23.42 -5.54
C ILE A 98 -10.41 24.29 -6.56
N GLY A 99 -11.10 25.35 -7.00
CA GLY A 99 -10.46 26.33 -7.85
C GLY A 99 -9.28 26.92 -7.10
N ILE A 100 -8.23 27.33 -7.81
CA ILE A 100 -6.97 27.84 -7.22
C ILE A 100 -7.19 29.05 -6.28
N LEU A 101 -8.34 29.72 -6.39
CA LEU A 101 -8.73 30.85 -5.54
C LEU A 101 -9.65 30.49 -4.36
N ASP A 102 -10.17 29.26 -4.30
CA ASP A 102 -11.03 28.83 -3.20
C ASP A 102 -10.17 28.48 -1.99
N GLN A 103 -10.48 29.13 -0.86
CA GLN A 103 -9.76 28.90 0.39
C GLN A 103 -10.14 27.52 0.96
N SER A 104 -9.14 26.66 1.13
CA SER A 104 -9.27 25.35 1.78
C SER A 104 -8.63 25.36 3.16
N ALA A 105 -9.33 24.84 4.16
CA ALA A 105 -8.79 24.62 5.52
C ALA A 105 -8.11 23.24 5.68
N VAL A 106 -8.08 22.42 4.64
CA VAL A 106 -7.52 21.06 4.64
C VAL A 106 -6.43 20.96 3.58
N TRP A 107 -5.26 20.44 3.95
CA TRP A 107 -4.19 20.13 2.99
C TRP A 107 -4.64 18.97 2.10
N VAL A 108 -4.80 19.25 0.80
CA VAL A 108 -5.10 18.25 -0.23
C VAL A 108 -3.78 17.88 -0.90
N ASP A 109 -3.52 16.58 -1.08
CA ASP A 109 -2.32 16.10 -1.77
C ASP A 109 -2.35 16.61 -3.22
N GLU A 110 -1.33 17.40 -3.60
CA GLU A 110 -1.26 18.11 -4.88
C GLU A 110 -0.96 17.14 -6.04
N LEU A 111 -1.92 16.29 -6.41
CA LEU A 111 -1.82 15.49 -7.61
C LEU A 111 -2.20 16.32 -8.84
N THR A 112 -1.15 16.89 -9.43
CA THR A 112 -1.04 17.28 -10.85
C THR A 112 -1.98 18.38 -11.33
N PHE A 113 -1.85 19.58 -10.75
CA PHE A 113 -2.36 20.81 -11.37
C PHE A 113 -1.24 21.83 -11.54
N ARG A 114 -0.45 21.64 -12.60
CA ARG A 114 0.36 22.71 -13.18
C ARG A 114 -0.32 23.12 -14.48
N THR A 115 -0.93 24.31 -14.52
CA THR A 115 -0.67 25.32 -15.56
C THR A 115 -1.32 26.67 -15.21
N ASP A 116 -0.69 27.70 -15.78
CA ASP A 116 -1.23 29.03 -16.05
C ASP A 116 -1.13 30.09 -14.95
N ARG A 117 0.11 30.47 -14.64
CA ARG A 117 0.45 31.87 -14.46
C ARG A 117 1.90 32.14 -14.83
N ASN A 118 2.11 33.25 -15.55
CA ASN A 118 3.35 33.87 -16.04
C ASN A 118 4.58 33.90 -15.09
N LYS A 119 5.00 32.75 -14.56
CA LYS A 119 6.23 32.59 -13.80
C LYS A 119 6.89 31.31 -14.24
N GLY A 120 7.87 31.46 -15.14
CA GLY A 120 8.73 30.39 -15.65
C GLY A 120 7.96 29.24 -16.28
N ILE A 121 7.81 29.26 -17.61
CA ILE A 121 7.46 28.06 -18.35
C ILE A 121 8.41 26.97 -17.86
N SER A 122 7.87 25.99 -17.13
CA SER A 122 8.64 24.78 -16.89
C SER A 122 8.95 24.24 -18.26
N PRO A 123 10.22 24.03 -18.59
CA PRO A 123 10.59 23.75 -19.97
C PRO A 123 10.13 22.37 -20.47
N LEU A 124 9.57 21.57 -19.56
CA LEU A 124 8.91 20.30 -19.82
C LEU A 124 7.39 20.42 -20.01
N SER A 125 6.83 21.64 -19.98
CA SER A 125 5.43 21.84 -20.33
C SER A 125 5.27 21.69 -21.84
N LEU A 126 5.04 20.46 -22.27
CA LEU A 126 4.66 20.10 -23.64
C LEU A 126 3.30 20.69 -24.07
N ARG A 127 2.66 21.55 -23.27
CA ARG A 127 1.40 22.19 -23.65
C ARG A 127 1.66 23.34 -24.62
N PRO A 128 1.09 23.28 -25.84
CA PRO A 128 1.06 24.43 -26.73
C PRO A 128 0.30 25.56 -26.03
N SER A 129 0.97 26.69 -25.82
CA SER A 129 0.33 27.96 -25.52
C SER A 129 -0.78 28.21 -26.54
N ASN A 130 -2.00 28.52 -26.08
CA ASN A 130 -3.21 28.83 -26.87
C ASN A 130 -2.91 29.10 -28.37
N PRO A 131 -3.02 28.07 -29.24
CA PRO A 131 -2.55 28.16 -30.62
C PRO A 131 -3.41 29.11 -31.47
N LEU A 132 -4.63 29.37 -31.03
CA LEU A 132 -5.58 30.24 -31.72
C LEU A 132 -5.36 31.72 -31.38
N GLY A 133 -4.75 32.02 -30.24
CA GLY A 133 -4.44 33.39 -29.81
C GLY A 133 -5.68 34.27 -29.63
N ILE A 134 -6.83 33.64 -29.42
CA ILE A 134 -8.11 34.27 -29.07
C ILE A 134 -8.51 33.84 -27.66
N ASP A 135 -9.33 34.64 -26.99
CA ASP A 135 -9.76 34.32 -25.63
C ASP A 135 -10.48 32.96 -25.56
N ILE A 136 -10.13 32.19 -24.53
CA ILE A 136 -10.70 30.87 -24.26
C ILE A 136 -11.98 31.10 -23.46
N ASP A 137 -13.12 30.81 -24.08
CA ASP A 137 -14.41 30.78 -23.41
C ASP A 137 -14.83 29.32 -23.25
N LYS A 138 -14.58 28.77 -22.06
CA LYS A 138 -14.92 27.38 -21.75
C LYS A 138 -16.43 27.24 -21.78
N GLY A 139 -16.93 26.52 -22.77
CA GLY A 139 -18.36 26.25 -22.89
C GLY A 139 -18.87 25.53 -21.63
N LYS A 140 -20.13 25.78 -21.25
CA LYS A 140 -20.82 25.05 -20.16
C LYS A 140 -21.18 23.61 -20.54
N ILE A 141 -20.48 23.01 -21.50
CA ILE A 141 -20.80 21.69 -22.06
C ILE A 141 -20.13 20.65 -21.19
N THR A 142 -20.91 19.68 -20.72
CA THR A 142 -20.35 18.63 -19.87
C THR A 142 -19.52 17.66 -20.73
N PRO A 143 -18.36 17.19 -20.25
CA PRO A 143 -17.51 16.28 -21.03
C PRO A 143 -18.22 14.96 -21.39
N LYS A 144 -19.26 14.58 -20.63
CA LYS A 144 -20.08 13.39 -20.89
C LYS A 144 -20.92 13.50 -22.16
N ASP A 145 -21.42 14.70 -22.48
CA ASP A 145 -22.21 14.93 -23.69
C ASP A 145 -21.31 14.91 -24.95
N LEU A 146 -20.06 15.33 -24.79
CA LEU A 146 -19.04 15.28 -25.83
C LEU A 146 -18.56 13.84 -26.09
N GLU A 147 -18.40 13.01 -25.05
CA GLU A 147 -18.05 11.58 -25.20
C GLU A 147 -19.12 10.79 -25.96
N LEU A 148 -20.40 11.16 -25.81
CA LEU A 148 -21.52 10.57 -26.55
C LEU A 148 -21.50 10.94 -28.05
N THR A 149 -21.02 12.13 -28.39
CA THR A 149 -21.00 12.63 -29.78
C THR A 149 -19.71 12.29 -30.51
N PHE A 150 -18.59 12.16 -29.78
CA PHE A 150 -17.27 11.84 -30.32
C PHE A 150 -16.59 10.75 -29.46
N PRO A 151 -16.99 9.47 -29.61
CA PRO A 151 -16.45 8.39 -28.79
C PRO A 151 -14.95 8.20 -29.05
N GLY A 152 -14.15 8.23 -27.97
CA GLY A 152 -12.70 7.99 -28.01
C GLY A 152 -11.84 9.14 -28.52
N MET A 153 -12.42 10.29 -28.83
CA MET A 153 -11.69 11.50 -29.21
C MET A 153 -11.32 12.34 -27.98
N SER A 154 -10.29 13.17 -28.11
CA SER A 154 -9.82 14.04 -27.03
C SER A 154 -9.50 15.46 -27.51
N ALA A 155 -9.63 16.42 -26.60
CA ALA A 155 -9.19 17.81 -26.78
C ALA A 155 -7.68 17.99 -26.60
N ASP A 156 -6.98 16.98 -26.08
CA ASP A 156 -5.59 17.10 -25.69
C ASP A 156 -4.67 16.94 -26.91
N PHE A 157 -3.83 17.96 -27.13
CA PHE A 157 -2.83 17.97 -28.21
C PHE A 157 -1.79 16.85 -28.11
N THR A 158 -1.61 16.26 -26.92
CA THR A 158 -0.68 15.15 -26.69
C THR A 158 -1.28 13.78 -26.98
N SER A 159 -2.60 13.72 -27.16
CA SER A 159 -3.29 12.47 -27.46
C SER A 159 -3.24 12.15 -28.95
N GLU A 160 -3.11 10.86 -29.29
CA GLU A 160 -3.16 10.40 -30.68
C GLU A 160 -4.57 10.57 -31.29
N ASN A 161 -5.61 10.58 -30.45
CA ASN A 161 -7.01 10.71 -30.85
C ASN A 161 -7.50 12.18 -30.81
N PHE A 162 -6.61 13.13 -31.05
CA PHE A 162 -6.95 14.55 -30.99
C PHE A 162 -8.02 14.93 -32.02
N SER A 163 -9.07 15.63 -31.56
CA SER A 163 -10.10 16.22 -32.41
C SER A 163 -10.10 17.74 -32.32
N ALA A 164 -9.88 18.41 -33.45
CA ALA A 164 -9.95 19.87 -33.54
C ALA A 164 -11.37 20.39 -33.23
N THR A 165 -12.40 19.64 -33.65
CA THR A 165 -13.80 20.00 -33.40
C THR A 165 -14.14 19.93 -31.92
N TRP A 166 -13.70 18.86 -31.24
CA TRP A 166 -13.84 18.75 -29.79
C TRP A 166 -13.16 19.92 -29.08
N TYR A 167 -11.91 20.21 -29.45
CA TYR A 167 -11.15 21.29 -28.84
C TYR A 167 -11.84 22.66 -28.96
N LEU A 168 -12.42 22.96 -30.13
CA LEU A 168 -13.16 24.20 -30.36
C LEU A 168 -14.46 24.26 -29.56
N ILE A 169 -15.18 23.15 -29.43
CA ILE A 169 -16.42 23.11 -28.65
C ILE A 169 -16.12 23.26 -27.16
N GLU A 170 -15.05 22.66 -26.65
CA GLU A 170 -14.70 22.72 -25.24
C GLU A 170 -14.16 24.11 -24.83
N ASN A 171 -13.28 24.71 -25.65
CA ASN A 171 -12.52 25.90 -25.28
C ASN A 171 -12.99 27.20 -25.98
N HIS A 172 -13.79 27.11 -27.04
CA HIS A 172 -14.18 28.24 -27.88
C HIS A 172 -15.65 28.18 -28.30
N ALA A 173 -16.53 27.58 -27.49
CA ALA A 173 -17.97 27.50 -27.79
C ALA A 173 -18.63 28.88 -27.98
N GLY A 174 -18.16 29.89 -27.23
CA GLY A 174 -18.67 31.26 -27.29
C GLY A 174 -17.97 32.16 -28.33
N SER A 175 -16.97 31.66 -29.04
CA SER A 175 -16.19 32.49 -29.98
C SER A 175 -16.98 32.82 -31.25
N SER A 176 -16.98 34.09 -31.64
CA SER A 176 -17.68 34.52 -32.86
C SER A 176 -16.95 34.08 -34.14
N PHE A 177 -17.66 34.06 -35.26
CA PHE A 177 -17.08 33.71 -36.56
C PHE A 177 -15.87 34.60 -36.92
N ASP A 178 -15.93 35.89 -36.62
CA ASP A 178 -14.83 36.83 -36.89
C ASP A 178 -13.60 36.51 -36.03
N GLN A 179 -13.80 36.12 -34.76
CA GLN A 179 -12.71 35.65 -33.90
C GLN A 179 -12.08 34.37 -34.41
N LEU A 180 -12.89 33.41 -34.88
CA LEU A 180 -12.38 32.17 -35.48
C LEU A 180 -11.61 32.43 -36.79
N LYS A 181 -12.02 33.42 -37.58
CA LYS A 181 -11.29 33.85 -38.79
C LYS A 181 -9.93 34.47 -38.45
N ILE A 182 -9.86 35.28 -37.39
CA ILE A 182 -8.60 35.83 -36.86
C ILE A 182 -7.72 34.69 -36.34
N ALA A 183 -8.29 33.75 -35.58
CA ALA A 183 -7.59 32.58 -35.07
C ALA A 183 -6.98 31.72 -36.19
N ALA A 184 -7.72 31.48 -37.27
CA ALA A 184 -7.21 30.76 -38.44
C ALA A 184 -6.01 31.47 -39.10
N SER A 185 -6.07 32.81 -39.19
CA SER A 185 -4.95 33.62 -39.70
C SER A 185 -3.72 33.55 -38.77
N ASN A 186 -3.95 33.60 -37.46
CA ASN A 186 -2.89 33.47 -36.46
C ASN A 186 -2.23 32.08 -36.51
N LEU A 187 -3.03 31.02 -36.59
CA LEU A 187 -2.54 29.65 -36.70
C LEU A 187 -1.70 29.48 -37.97
N LYS A 188 -2.14 30.03 -39.10
CA LYS A 188 -1.35 30.02 -40.35
C LYS A 188 0.00 30.72 -40.19
N LYS A 189 0.04 31.87 -39.52
CA LYS A 189 1.29 32.59 -39.22
C LYS A 189 2.19 31.80 -38.26
N GLN A 190 1.62 31.11 -37.28
CA GLN A 190 2.40 30.26 -36.35
C GLN A 190 2.95 29.02 -37.05
N ALA A 191 2.17 28.39 -37.93
CA ALA A 191 2.62 27.25 -38.73
C ALA A 191 3.82 27.61 -39.62
N THR A 192 3.82 28.81 -40.21
CA THR A 192 4.98 29.29 -40.99
C THR A 192 6.19 29.62 -40.12
N LYS A 193 6.00 30.06 -38.86
CA LYS A 193 7.07 30.36 -37.91
C LYS A 193 7.73 29.12 -37.29
N LYS A 194 7.09 27.95 -37.37
CA LYS A 194 7.58 26.70 -36.75
C LYS A 194 8.95 26.25 -37.28
N ASN A 195 9.36 26.69 -38.47
CA ASN A 195 10.72 26.46 -38.99
C ASN A 195 11.82 27.20 -38.20
N GLU A 196 11.50 28.27 -37.48
CA GLU A 196 12.45 29.06 -36.69
C GLU A 196 12.31 28.82 -35.17
N GLY A 197 11.13 28.38 -34.71
CA GLY A 197 10.75 28.32 -33.29
C GLY A 197 11.15 27.05 -32.51
N SER A 198 11.46 25.92 -33.18
CA SER A 198 11.78 24.66 -32.48
C SER A 198 13.00 24.77 -31.55
N LEU A 199 13.94 25.67 -31.83
CA LEU A 199 15.14 25.84 -31.00
C LEU A 199 14.86 26.54 -29.66
N ALA A 200 13.88 27.44 -29.60
CA ALA A 200 13.57 28.22 -28.40
C ALA A 200 12.91 27.36 -27.31
N TYR A 201 12.07 26.41 -27.69
CA TYR A 201 11.45 25.46 -26.76
C TYR A 201 12.46 24.48 -26.16
N VAL A 202 13.45 24.05 -26.95
CA VAL A 202 14.52 23.15 -26.47
C VAL A 202 15.49 23.89 -25.53
N LYS A 203 15.78 25.17 -25.80
CA LYS A 203 16.74 25.98 -25.03
C LYS A 203 16.33 26.22 -23.57
N GLY A 204 15.03 26.30 -23.28
CA GLY A 204 14.53 26.44 -21.91
C GLY A 204 14.76 25.17 -21.06
N GLY A 205 14.75 23.98 -21.68
CA GLY A 205 14.79 22.68 -21.00
C GLY A 205 16.15 22.06 -20.85
N LEU A 206 17.10 22.55 -21.63
CA LEU A 206 18.49 22.15 -21.54
C LEU A 206 19.06 22.44 -20.15
N SER A 207 18.77 23.58 -19.52
CA SER A 207 19.27 23.89 -18.16
C SER A 207 18.81 22.83 -17.15
N THR A 208 17.51 22.50 -17.13
CA THR A 208 16.98 21.50 -16.20
C THR A 208 17.48 20.10 -16.50
N PHE A 209 17.75 19.78 -17.77
CA PHE A 209 18.34 18.50 -18.16
C PHE A 209 19.80 18.40 -17.69
N PHE A 210 20.59 19.46 -17.88
CA PHE A 210 21.97 19.51 -17.38
C PHE A 210 22.02 19.50 -15.86
N GLU A 211 21.14 20.23 -15.17
CA GLU A 211 21.03 20.18 -13.71
C GLU A 211 20.69 18.78 -13.20
N ALA A 212 19.75 18.08 -13.86
CA ALA A 212 19.41 16.71 -13.52
C ALA A 212 20.56 15.74 -13.81
N GLN A 213 21.25 15.91 -14.94
CA GLN A 213 22.42 15.12 -15.32
C GLN A 213 23.59 15.34 -14.35
N ASP A 214 23.84 16.58 -13.95
CA ASP A 214 24.87 16.94 -12.98
C ASP A 214 24.55 16.35 -11.61
N ALA A 215 23.28 16.41 -11.18
CA ALA A 215 22.83 15.78 -9.94
C ALA A 215 22.99 14.25 -9.98
N LEU A 216 22.60 13.60 -11.08
CA LEU A 216 22.78 12.16 -11.31
C LEU A 216 24.27 11.78 -11.32
N SER A 217 25.11 12.58 -11.97
CA SER A 217 26.55 12.35 -12.04
C SER A 217 27.21 12.52 -10.67
N ALA A 218 26.78 13.51 -9.88
CA ALA A 218 27.24 13.72 -8.51
C ALA A 218 26.82 12.56 -7.59
N ILE A 219 25.59 12.05 -7.74
CA ILE A 219 25.13 10.86 -7.00
C ILE A 219 25.95 9.63 -7.40
N HIS A 220 26.20 9.43 -8.70
CA HIS A 220 26.99 8.31 -9.19
C HIS A 220 28.42 8.35 -8.67
N GLN A 221 29.09 9.50 -8.75
CA GLN A 221 30.44 9.69 -8.22
C GLN A 221 30.48 9.45 -6.70
N LYS A 222 29.49 9.96 -5.96
CA LYS A 222 29.42 9.73 -4.51
C LYS A 222 29.19 8.26 -4.19
N LEU A 223 28.33 7.58 -4.95
CA LEU A 223 28.07 6.15 -4.83
C LEU A 223 29.31 5.32 -5.17
N GLU A 224 30.11 5.69 -6.16
CA GLU A 224 31.40 5.02 -6.44
C GLU A 224 32.41 5.25 -5.31
N SER A 225 32.49 6.49 -4.80
CA SER A 225 33.38 6.85 -3.68
C SER A 225 33.01 6.20 -2.34
N ASP A 226 31.71 6.01 -2.10
CA ASP A 226 31.17 5.37 -0.90
C ASP A 226 31.03 3.83 -1.09
N GLY A 227 30.97 3.35 -2.34
CA GLY A 227 30.44 2.02 -2.67
C GLY A 227 31.44 0.96 -3.09
N THR A 228 32.71 1.26 -3.40
CA THR A 228 33.63 0.19 -3.86
C THR A 228 35.10 0.34 -3.48
N GLU A 229 35.59 1.50 -3.04
CA GLU A 229 37.05 1.67 -2.82
C GLU A 229 37.51 1.61 -1.35
N LYS A 230 36.64 1.85 -0.36
CA LYS A 230 37.07 1.88 1.06
C LYS A 230 36.93 0.58 1.82
N VAL A 231 36.27 -0.41 1.24
CA VAL A 231 36.18 -1.76 1.79
C VAL A 231 36.62 -2.70 0.68
N GLU A 232 37.80 -3.29 0.78
CA GLU A 232 38.20 -4.39 -0.09
C GLU A 232 37.12 -5.49 0.01
N GLY A 233 36.24 -5.55 -0.98
CA GLY A 233 35.21 -6.59 -1.15
C GLY A 233 33.77 -6.19 -0.79
N SER A 234 32.92 -7.19 -0.58
CA SER A 234 31.48 -6.97 -0.34
C SER A 234 31.25 -6.20 0.96
N MET A 235 30.31 -5.26 0.96
CA MET A 235 29.84 -4.55 2.16
C MET A 235 29.50 -5.50 3.33
N THR A 236 29.11 -6.74 3.02
CA THR A 236 28.77 -7.78 4.00
C THR A 236 29.94 -8.67 4.41
N GLN A 237 31.12 -8.55 3.79
CA GLN A 237 32.24 -9.45 4.03
C GLN A 237 32.81 -9.34 5.45
N ARG A 238 32.79 -8.14 6.04
CA ARG A 238 33.15 -7.95 7.45
C ARG A 238 32.17 -8.67 8.39
N LEU A 239 30.88 -8.61 8.08
CA LEU A 239 29.85 -9.32 8.84
C LEU A 239 30.00 -10.83 8.69
N GLU A 240 30.24 -11.31 7.48
CA GLU A 240 30.50 -12.72 7.17
C GLU A 240 31.72 -13.25 7.93
N ASN A 241 32.82 -12.49 7.96
CA ASN A 241 34.01 -12.85 8.73
C ASN A 241 33.73 -12.95 10.24
N ILE A 242 32.92 -12.05 10.80
CA ILE A 242 32.53 -12.09 12.22
C ILE A 242 31.62 -13.29 12.48
N LEU A 243 30.67 -13.56 11.59
CA LEU A 243 29.74 -14.68 11.70
C LEU A 243 30.47 -16.03 11.64
N ASN A 244 31.40 -16.18 10.70
CA ASN A 244 32.20 -17.39 10.56
C ASN A 244 33.11 -17.61 11.79
N ARG A 245 33.71 -16.55 12.33
CA ARG A 245 34.49 -16.63 13.58
C ARG A 245 33.63 -17.04 14.78
N ALA A 246 32.43 -16.47 14.91
CA ALA A 246 31.50 -16.82 15.96
C ALA A 246 31.04 -18.29 15.84
N SER A 247 30.72 -18.76 14.63
CA SER A 247 30.34 -20.14 14.37
C SER A 247 31.45 -21.12 14.75
N ASN A 248 32.68 -20.87 14.27
CA ASN A 248 33.82 -21.73 14.59
C ASN A 248 34.11 -21.79 16.10
N THR A 249 33.94 -20.67 16.81
CA THR A 249 34.13 -20.63 18.27
C THR A 249 33.02 -21.38 19.00
N ALA A 250 31.79 -21.30 18.51
CA ALA A 250 30.67 -22.05 19.06
C ALA A 250 30.88 -23.57 18.87
N ASP A 251 31.32 -23.99 17.68
CA ASP A 251 31.55 -25.40 17.37
C ASP A 251 32.63 -26.02 18.27
N THR A 252 33.74 -25.30 18.52
CA THR A 252 34.78 -25.81 19.43
C THR A 252 34.27 -25.92 20.87
N LEU A 253 33.53 -24.92 21.36
CA LEU A 253 32.94 -24.95 22.70
C LEU A 253 31.92 -26.10 22.85
N PHE A 254 31.04 -26.29 21.87
CA PHE A 254 30.03 -27.35 21.93
C PHE A 254 30.65 -28.74 21.82
N GLN A 255 31.66 -28.95 20.96
CA GLN A 255 32.34 -30.25 20.88
C GLN A 255 33.00 -30.62 22.21
N GLU A 256 33.67 -29.67 22.87
CA GLU A 256 34.26 -29.93 24.19
C GLU A 256 33.21 -30.28 25.25
N VAL A 257 32.10 -29.53 25.29
CA VAL A 257 31.03 -29.76 26.27
C VAL A 257 30.34 -31.10 26.02
N LEU A 258 30.04 -31.43 24.76
CA LEU A 258 29.44 -32.71 24.37
C LEU A 258 30.38 -33.88 24.69
N GLY A 259 31.67 -33.76 24.39
CA GLY A 259 32.66 -34.79 24.73
C GLY A 259 32.79 -35.02 26.24
N ARG A 260 32.76 -33.96 27.06
CA ARG A 260 32.74 -34.10 28.53
C ARG A 260 31.47 -34.77 29.02
N LYS A 261 30.31 -34.43 28.43
CA LYS A 261 29.02 -35.08 28.72
C LYS A 261 29.07 -36.58 28.41
N ASP A 262 29.53 -36.98 27.23
CA ASP A 262 29.61 -38.40 26.85
C ASP A 262 30.52 -39.19 27.79
N LYS A 263 31.65 -38.61 28.20
CA LYS A 263 32.54 -39.24 29.18
C LYS A 263 31.87 -39.41 30.56
N ALA A 264 31.13 -38.40 31.02
CA ALA A 264 30.39 -38.47 32.27
C ALA A 264 29.22 -39.48 32.20
N ASP A 265 28.52 -39.56 31.06
CA ASP A 265 27.44 -40.51 30.85
C ASP A 265 27.98 -41.95 30.78
N SER A 266 29.16 -42.16 30.17
CA SER A 266 29.84 -43.45 30.15
C SER A 266 30.27 -43.92 31.55
N THR A 267 30.88 -43.04 32.37
CA THR A 267 31.23 -43.39 33.75
C THR A 267 29.99 -43.67 34.60
N ARG A 268 28.92 -42.90 34.42
CA ARG A 268 27.62 -43.14 35.06
C ARG A 268 27.04 -44.49 34.65
N ASN A 269 27.12 -44.85 33.37
CA ASN A 269 26.66 -46.14 32.88
C ASN A 269 27.48 -47.30 33.49
N ALA A 270 28.80 -47.20 33.50
CA ALA A 270 29.68 -48.18 34.14
C ALA A 270 29.38 -48.33 35.63
N LEU A 271 29.18 -47.21 36.35
CA LEU A 271 28.79 -47.24 37.77
C LEU A 271 27.44 -47.91 37.98
N ASN A 272 26.44 -47.62 37.15
CA ASN A 272 25.13 -48.27 37.21
C ASN A 272 25.26 -49.79 37.00
N VAL A 273 26.09 -50.24 36.07
CA VAL A 273 26.36 -51.68 35.85
C VAL A 273 27.03 -52.30 37.08
N LEU A 274 28.06 -51.66 37.64
CA LEU A 274 28.75 -52.14 38.85
C LEU A 274 27.82 -52.20 40.06
N GLN A 275 26.94 -51.22 40.23
CA GLN A 275 25.94 -51.22 41.31
C GLN A 275 24.89 -52.32 41.10
N ARG A 276 24.38 -52.48 39.87
CA ARG A 276 23.35 -53.49 39.54
C ARG A 276 23.87 -54.91 39.72
N PHE A 277 25.10 -55.18 39.31
CA PHE A 277 25.72 -56.50 39.39
C PHE A 277 26.72 -56.63 40.55
N LYS A 278 26.63 -55.76 41.56
CA LYS A 278 27.53 -55.74 42.72
C LYS A 278 27.66 -57.11 43.39
N PHE A 279 26.56 -57.87 43.46
CA PHE A 279 26.57 -59.23 44.00
C PHE A 279 27.49 -60.17 43.22
N LEU A 280 27.39 -60.18 41.89
CA LEU A 280 28.22 -61.02 41.02
C LEU A 280 29.70 -60.68 41.15
N PHE A 281 30.04 -59.39 41.17
CA PHE A 281 31.43 -58.94 41.34
C PHE A 281 32.01 -59.26 42.72
N ASN A 282 31.18 -59.26 43.78
CA ASN A 282 31.61 -59.62 45.12
C ASN A 282 31.46 -61.10 45.44
N LEU A 283 30.96 -61.91 44.49
CA LEU A 283 30.70 -63.32 44.69
C LEU A 283 31.99 -64.11 45.04
N PRO A 284 33.13 -63.93 44.34
CA PRO A 284 34.36 -64.66 44.68
C PRO A 284 34.85 -64.32 46.10
N LEU A 285 34.84 -63.05 46.47
CA LEU A 285 35.23 -62.59 47.82
C LEU A 285 34.31 -63.12 48.91
N ASN A 286 33.00 -63.19 48.64
CA ASN A 286 32.03 -63.74 49.58
C ASN A 286 32.18 -65.26 49.71
N ILE A 287 32.49 -65.98 48.63
CA ILE A 287 32.80 -67.42 48.66
C ILE A 287 34.06 -67.66 49.48
N GLU A 288 35.15 -66.93 49.23
CA GLU A 288 36.40 -67.05 50.00
C GLU A 288 36.18 -66.75 51.49
N ARG A 289 35.46 -65.68 51.83
CA ARG A 289 35.13 -65.37 53.24
C ARG A 289 34.28 -66.46 53.89
N ASN A 290 33.33 -67.05 53.17
CA ASN A 290 32.52 -68.14 53.71
C ASN A 290 33.36 -69.41 53.90
N ILE A 291 34.25 -69.73 52.97
CA ILE A 291 35.19 -70.86 53.11
C ILE A 291 36.13 -70.65 54.30
N GLN A 292 36.68 -69.45 54.48
CA GLN A 292 37.52 -69.13 55.65
C GLN A 292 36.75 -69.21 56.98
N LYS A 293 35.46 -68.85 57.00
CA LYS A 293 34.61 -69.02 58.19
C LYS A 293 34.31 -70.48 58.49
N VAL A 294 34.11 -71.31 57.46
CA VAL A 294 33.86 -72.75 57.61
C VAL A 294 35.13 -73.51 58.00
N LEU A 295 36.31 -73.05 57.55
CA LEU A 295 37.62 -73.61 57.90
C LEU A 295 38.20 -73.07 59.22
N ASN A 296 37.55 -72.10 59.86
CA ASN A 296 37.80 -71.72 61.26
C ASN A 296 36.65 -72.20 62.17
N PRO A 297 36.42 -73.52 62.31
CA PRO A 297 35.76 -74.00 63.50
C PRO A 297 36.74 -73.79 64.66
N VAL A 298 36.28 -73.08 65.68
CA VAL A 298 36.57 -73.33 67.09
C VAL A 298 37.63 -74.42 67.33
N PHE A 299 38.90 -74.01 67.35
CA PHE A 299 39.88 -74.52 68.31
C PHE A 299 39.98 -73.49 69.46
N ARG A 300 38.85 -73.32 70.15
CA ARG A 300 38.81 -72.96 71.57
C ARG A 300 37.98 -74.05 72.22
N CYS A 301 38.67 -74.91 72.98
CA CYS A 301 38.19 -75.95 73.90
C CYS A 301 36.72 -76.37 73.82
#